data_AF-A0A6J6FYC1-F1
#
_entry.id   AF-A0A6J6FYC1-F1
#
_cell.length_a   1.000
_cell.length_b   1.000
_cell.length_c   1.000
_cell.angle_alpha   90.00
_cell.angle_beta   90.00
_cell.angle_gamma   90.00
#
_symmetry.space_group_name_H-M   'P 1'
#
loop_
_entity.id
_entity.type
_entity.pdbx_description
1 polymer ?
#
loop_
_entity_poly.entity_id
_entity_poly.type
_entity_poly.pdbx_seq_one_letter_code
_entity_poly.pdbx_strand_id
1 'polypeptide(L)' 'MLIGLKGNKSMTIPRSERLRITQEVYKQWQEIYGDREDPEAEAANWDMLEKAMSEAEEKYKDRPANS' A
#
# COMPACT_ATOMS: atom_id res chain seq x y z
N MET A 1 -16.60 17.30 32.19
CA MET A 1 -15.91 17.59 30.91
C MET A 1 -14.99 16.41 30.63
N LEU A 2 -15.41 15.45 29.80
CA LEU A 2 -14.61 14.28 29.43
C LEU A 2 -14.17 14.48 27.99
N ILE A 3 -12.94 14.97 27.80
CA ILE A 3 -12.32 15.03 26.48
C ILE A 3 -11.89 13.60 26.15
N GLY A 4 -12.79 12.85 25.50
CA GLY A 4 -12.46 11.58 24.90
C GLY A 4 -11.44 11.83 23.80
N LEU A 5 -10.19 11.49 24.05
CA LEU A 5 -9.17 11.30 23.03
C LEU A 5 -9.67 10.18 22.11
N LYS A 6 -10.40 10.55 21.05
CA LYS A 6 -10.62 9.69 19.89
C LYS A 6 -9.25 9.40 19.32
N GLY A 7 -8.62 8.31 19.78
CA GLY A 7 -7.40 7.82 19.19
C GLY A 7 -7.63 7.67 17.69
N ASN A 8 -6.85 8.39 16.90
CA ASN A 8 -6.82 8.25 15.46
C ASN A 8 -6.53 6.79 15.13
N LYS A 9 -7.59 6.04 14.79
CA LYS A 9 -7.49 4.71 14.21
C LYS A 9 -6.94 4.87 12.79
N SER A 10 -5.63 5.06 12.65
CA SER A 10 -4.97 4.72 11.39
C SER A 10 -5.00 3.20 11.28
N MET A 11 -6.11 2.71 10.74
CA MET A 11 -6.34 1.30 10.46
C MET A 11 -5.32 0.88 9.40
N THR A 12 -4.26 0.21 9.84
CA THR A 12 -3.07 0.02 9.01
C THR A 12 -3.14 -1.33 8.32
N ILE A 13 -2.95 -1.36 7.00
CA ILE A 13 -2.74 -2.59 6.24
C ILE A 13 -1.68 -3.44 6.98
N PRO A 14 -1.92 -4.73 7.23
CA PRO A 14 -0.96 -5.59 7.94
C PRO A 14 0.42 -5.50 7.32
N ARG A 15 1.47 -5.45 8.15
CA ARG A 15 2.85 -5.31 7.66
C ARG A 15 3.20 -6.37 6.61
N SER A 16 2.80 -7.62 6.83
CA SER A 16 3.00 -8.73 5.89
C SER A 16 2.31 -8.49 4.56
N GLU A 17 1.11 -7.91 4.59
CA GLU A 17 0.35 -7.59 3.40
C GLU A 17 0.96 -6.41 2.64
N ARG A 18 1.42 -5.36 3.33
CA ARG A 18 2.17 -4.27 2.69
C ARG A 18 3.41 -4.80 1.97
N LEU A 19 4.16 -5.70 2.61
CA LEU A 19 5.34 -6.33 2.01
C LEU A 19 4.99 -7.20 0.80
N ARG A 20 3.86 -7.94 0.85
CA ARG A 20 3.37 -8.73 -0.28
C ARG A 20 3.00 -7.81 -1.45
N ILE A 21 2.24 -6.76 -1.21
CA ILE A 21 1.82 -5.79 -2.25
C ILE A 21 3.04 -5.16 -2.93
N THR A 22 4.01 -4.68 -2.15
CA THR A 22 5.23 -4.08 -2.72
C THR A 22 5.99 -5.05 -3.61
N GLN A 23 6.13 -6.32 -3.20
CA GLN A 23 6.82 -7.34 -4.02
C GLN A 23 6.06 -7.69 -5.30
N GLU A 24 4.73 -7.83 -5.24
CA GLU A 24 3.91 -8.12 -6.41
C GLU A 24 3.90 -6.95 -7.40
N VAL A 25 3.78 -5.71 -6.92
CA VAL A 25 3.87 -4.51 -7.77
C VAL A 25 5.23 -4.43 -8.44
N TYR A 26 6.32 -4.63 -7.69
CA TYR A 26 7.67 -4.61 -8.27
C TYR A 26 7.84 -5.68 -9.35
N LYS A 27 7.34 -6.89 -9.12
CA LYS A 27 7.38 -7.98 -10.11
C LYS A 27 6.61 -7.60 -11.39
N GLN A 28 5.38 -7.08 -11.26
CA GLN A 28 4.57 -6.66 -12.41
C GLN A 28 5.21 -5.50 -13.17
N TRP A 29 5.77 -4.53 -12.43
CA TRP A 29 6.50 -3.42 -13.01
C TRP A 29 7.72 -3.92 -13.80
N GLN A 30 8.49 -4.86 -13.24
CA GLN A 30 9.67 -5.44 -13.90
C GLN A 30 9.29 -6.27 -15.14
N GLU A 31 8.11 -6.92 -15.16
CA GLU A 31 7.60 -7.60 -16.36
C GLU A 31 7.30 -6.63 -17.53
N ILE A 32 6.95 -5.38 -17.23
CA ILE A 32 6.60 -4.34 -18.24
C ILE A 32 7.83 -3.53 -18.65
N TYR A 33 8.62 -3.09 -17.68
CA TYR A 33 9.72 -2.13 -17.88
C TYR A 33 11.11 -2.78 -17.86
N GLY A 34 11.24 -4.04 -17.44
CA GLY A 34 12.53 -4.73 -17.34
C GLY A 34 13.48 -4.02 -16.38
N ASP A 35 14.72 -3.83 -16.83
CA ASP A 35 15.78 -3.15 -16.09
C ASP A 35 15.89 -1.65 -16.44
N ARG A 36 14.79 -1.03 -16.92
CA ARG A 36 14.79 0.41 -17.24
C ARG A 36 14.96 1.27 -15.97
N GLU A 37 15.89 2.22 -16.03
CA GLU A 37 16.20 3.17 -14.95
C GLU A 37 15.87 4.62 -15.34
N ASP A 38 14.78 4.83 -16.07
CA ASP A 38 14.34 6.16 -16.51
C ASP A 38 13.12 6.68 -15.72
N PRO A 39 12.87 8.01 -15.72
CA PRO A 39 11.81 8.60 -14.91
C PRO A 39 10.40 8.13 -15.23
N GLU A 40 10.14 7.68 -16.47
CA GLU A 40 8.82 7.16 -16.85
C GLU A 40 8.58 5.81 -16.20
N ALA A 41 9.57 4.92 -16.23
CA ALA A 41 9.50 3.63 -15.56
C ALA A 41 9.35 3.82 -14.04
N GLU A 42 10.14 4.71 -13.42
CA GLU A 42 10.02 4.99 -11.98
C GLU A 42 8.62 5.53 -11.61
N ALA A 43 8.10 6.50 -12.36
CA ALA A 43 6.76 7.04 -12.13
C ALA A 43 5.67 5.96 -12.21
N ALA A 44 5.76 5.06 -13.21
CA ALA A 44 4.82 3.95 -13.34
C ALA A 44 4.85 2.99 -12.13
N ASN A 45 6.04 2.71 -11.57
CA ASN A 45 6.16 1.89 -10.35
C ASN A 45 5.41 2.54 -9.17
N TRP A 46 5.57 3.86 -9.00
CA TRP A 46 4.89 4.62 -7.95
C TRP A 46 3.38 4.60 -8.12
N ASP A 47 2.87 4.85 -9.33
CA ASP A 47 1.43 4.85 -9.63
C ASP A 47 0.81 3.46 -9.37
N MET A 48 1.50 2.39 -9.78
CA MET A 48 1.07 1.01 -9.53
C MET A 48 1.04 0.69 -8.03
N LEU A 49 2.05 1.13 -7.28
CA LEU A 49 2.13 0.91 -5.84
C LEU A 49 1.04 1.68 -5.09
N GLU A 50 0.82 2.95 -5.44
CA GLU A 50 -0.22 3.79 -4.84
C GLU A 50 -1.60 3.16 -5.04
N LYS A 51 -1.91 2.75 -6.27
CA LYS A 51 -3.18 2.09 -6.58
C LYS A 51 -3.37 0.81 -5.76
N ALA A 52 -2.37 -0.06 -5.72
CA ALA A 52 -2.47 -1.33 -4.99
C ALA A 52 -2.59 -1.14 -3.47
N MET A 53 -1.92 -0.11 -2.92
CA MET A 53 -2.06 0.26 -1.51
C MET A 53 -3.45 0.82 -1.23
N SER A 54 -4.00 1.69 -2.09
CA SER A 54 -5.35 2.23 -1.94
C SER A 54 -6.42 1.12 -1.96
N GLU A 55 -6.32 0.16 -2.89
CA GLU A 55 -7.20 -1.01 -2.94
C GLU A 55 -7.10 -1.86 -1.66
N ALA A 56 -5.89 -2.01 -1.11
CA ALA A 56 -5.69 -2.71 0.15
C ALA A 56 -6.24 -1.93 1.34
N GLU A 57 -6.09 -0.60 1.40
CA GLU A 57 -6.70 0.23 2.44
C GLU A 57 -8.21 0.05 2.45
N GLU A 58 -8.87 0.09 1.29
CA GLU A 58 -10.31 -0.16 1.17
C GLU A 58 -10.70 -1.58 1.62
N LYS A 59 -9.89 -2.59 1.32
CA LYS A 59 -10.12 -3.97 1.78
C LYS A 59 -9.98 -4.13 3.30
N TYR A 60 -9.05 -3.40 3.92
CA TYR A 60 -8.74 -3.53 5.34
C TYR A 60 -9.39 -2.45 6.23
N LYS A 61 -10.17 -1.53 5.66
CA LYS A 61 -10.79 -0.41 6.39
C LYS A 61 -11.60 -0.81 7.62
N ASP A 62 -12.25 -1.98 7.57
CA ASP A 62 -13.10 -2.49 8.64
C ASP A 62 -12.41 -3.52 9.55
N ARG A 63 -11.14 -3.88 9.29
CA ARG A 63 -10.43 -4.90 10.07
C ARG A 63 -9.99 -4.35 11.42
N PRO A 64 -10.35 -4.95 12.57
CA PRO A 64 -9.84 -4.52 13.86
C PRO A 64 -8.30 -4.58 13.94
N ALA A 65 -7.68 -3.55 14.52
CA ALA A 65 -6.23 -3.35 14.54
C ALA A 65 -5.42 -4.44 15.29
N ASN A 66 -6.08 -5.38 15.97
CA ASN A 66 -5.48 -6.31 16.93
C ASN A 66 -5.84 -7.79 16.69
N SER A 67 -6.34 -8.14 15.49
CA SER A 67 -6.67 -9.54 15.13
C SER A 67 -5.54 -10.26 14.43
#